data_AF-A0A8S1YCF4-F1
#
_entry.id   AF-A0A8S1YCF4-F1
#
_cell.length_a   1.000
_cell.length_b   1.000
_cell.length_c   1.000
_cell.angle_alpha   90.00
_cell.angle_beta   90.00
_cell.angle_gamma   90.00
#
_symmetry.space_group_name_H-M   'P 1'
#
loop_
_entity.id
_entity.type
_entity.pdbx_description
1 polymer ?
#
loop_
_entity_poly.entity_id
_entity_poly.type
_entity_poly.pdbx_seq_one_letter_code
_entity_poly.pdbx_strand_id
1 'polypeptide(L)'
;MYQSDARKNRTNQSSFNRIDSLLDQSLDDIEKMFNQRFQQQQESRNYQQHNSLPELLIPNINNKQFNNQLIPQIASLIKVYIQNQVKKKEEGLNQEFINQCNLIQQKENIQKQSLEEIIKFKENQLQFQQQQINQILNQQISPQLIFKPFNYQFYIEVFEFKQEVLKQTQLLREHQDDVNTLKFMNKSNRFISGSVDQLIIIWSINESHQWICQQKLDGNNGIIFCLVLNYNEDMIISGSSDSTIKFWMKQNQWLCQQTIKDHTNDVYGLSLNQQQHKVISCGFDNQILIIEQSQYYSIWIVIEKIEVETHGIRICFINDNLFTFQPYGIEQMHVYEINNTNRQYSKIKDIIVKGEYDQVFFPQQYIKQKCLLVNEQLVEFGDLYIFGCMSDDGQYLITWDSSSNEIQIRKYNEI
;
A
#
# COMPACT_ATOMS: atom_id res chain seq x y z
N MET A 1 -31.64 -15.59 15.93
CA MET A 1 -31.39 -14.14 15.84
C MET A 1 -32.53 -13.51 15.05
N TYR A 2 -33.69 -13.32 15.67
CA TYR A 2 -34.86 -12.60 15.12
C TYR A 2 -35.77 -12.24 16.30
N GLN A 3 -35.41 -11.19 17.03
CA GLN A 3 -36.27 -10.48 17.98
C GLN A 3 -35.75 -9.03 18.07
N SER A 4 -36.17 -8.15 17.15
CA SER A 4 -35.88 -6.71 17.30
C SER A 4 -36.94 -5.76 16.74
N ASP A 5 -37.84 -6.18 15.84
CA ASP A 5 -38.68 -5.21 15.11
C ASP A 5 -40.19 -5.19 15.45
N ALA A 6 -40.62 -5.92 16.48
CA ALA A 6 -42.00 -5.79 17.02
C ALA A 6 -42.13 -4.72 18.13
N ARG A 7 -41.06 -3.99 18.47
CA ARG A 7 -41.01 -3.07 19.63
C ARG A 7 -41.27 -1.59 19.33
N LYS A 8 -41.28 -1.15 18.07
CA LYS A 8 -41.36 0.29 17.74
C LYS A 8 -42.74 0.82 17.31
N ASN A 9 -43.73 -0.04 17.08
CA ASN A 9 -45.09 0.38 16.70
C ASN A 9 -46.17 0.17 17.80
N ARG A 10 -45.79 -0.29 19.00
CA ARG A 10 -46.65 -0.27 20.22
C ARG A 10 -46.35 0.93 21.14
N THR A 11 -45.32 1.72 20.84
CA THR A 11 -44.79 2.78 21.70
C THR A 11 -45.52 4.12 21.57
N ASN A 12 -46.26 4.35 20.49
CA ASN A 12 -46.97 5.63 20.26
C ASN A 12 -48.47 5.63 20.61
N GLN A 13 -49.07 4.47 20.89
CA GLN A 13 -50.42 4.36 21.51
C GLN A 13 -50.36 4.10 23.03
N SER A 14 -49.20 3.69 23.56
CA SER A 14 -48.99 3.48 25.00
C SER A 14 -48.50 4.73 25.74
N SER A 15 -48.08 5.76 25.02
CA SER A 15 -47.63 7.05 25.58
C SER A 15 -48.79 7.97 25.97
N PHE A 16 -49.93 7.92 25.26
CA PHE A 16 -51.14 8.70 25.62
C PHE A 16 -51.93 8.05 26.79
N ASN A 17 -52.01 6.71 26.85
CA ASN A 17 -52.65 6.02 27.99
C ASN A 17 -51.79 6.01 29.27
N ARG A 18 -50.49 6.33 29.18
CA ARG A 18 -49.58 6.44 30.33
C ARG A 18 -49.69 7.78 31.05
N ILE A 19 -50.10 8.85 30.36
CA ILE A 19 -50.25 10.17 30.99
C ILE A 19 -51.47 10.19 31.92
N ASP A 20 -52.56 9.50 31.55
CA ASP A 20 -53.73 9.32 32.42
C ASP A 20 -53.49 8.35 33.58
N SER A 21 -52.69 7.28 33.40
CA SER A 21 -52.33 6.37 34.50
C SER A 21 -51.30 6.94 35.49
N LEU A 22 -50.47 7.89 35.04
CA LEU A 22 -49.49 8.59 35.89
C LEU A 22 -50.16 9.63 36.80
N LEU A 23 -51.32 10.17 36.40
CA LEU A 23 -52.16 11.01 37.24
C LEU A 23 -52.83 10.20 38.37
N ASP A 24 -53.32 8.99 38.08
CA ASP A 24 -53.95 8.11 39.09
C ASP A 24 -52.93 7.43 40.04
N GLN A 25 -51.73 7.06 39.57
CA GLN A 25 -50.68 6.53 40.45
C GLN A 25 -50.10 7.58 41.41
N SER A 26 -50.12 8.85 41.03
CA SER A 26 -49.66 9.94 41.90
C SER A 26 -50.56 10.16 43.11
N LEU A 27 -51.85 9.82 43.01
CA LEU A 27 -52.82 9.92 44.11
C LEU A 27 -52.64 8.81 45.16
N ASP A 28 -52.36 7.58 44.74
CA ASP A 28 -52.11 6.43 45.63
C ASP A 28 -50.78 6.55 46.42
N ASP A 29 -49.74 7.11 45.80
CA ASP A 29 -48.45 7.33 46.47
C ASP A 29 -48.49 8.50 47.44
N ILE A 30 -49.30 9.53 47.15
CA ILE A 30 -49.59 10.62 48.08
C ILE A 30 -50.36 10.10 49.30
N GLU A 31 -51.31 9.17 49.12
CA GLU A 31 -52.06 8.55 50.22
C GLU A 31 -51.16 7.66 51.10
N LYS A 32 -50.25 6.88 50.50
CA LYS A 32 -49.26 6.07 51.24
C LYS A 32 -48.22 6.92 51.99
N MET A 33 -47.74 8.00 51.38
CA MET A 33 -46.84 8.95 52.06
C MET A 33 -47.54 9.72 53.18
N PHE A 34 -48.83 10.02 53.03
CA PHE A 34 -49.61 10.67 54.08
C PHE A 34 -49.81 9.72 55.28
N ASN A 35 -50.08 8.43 55.03
CA ASN A 35 -50.19 7.40 56.06
C ASN A 35 -48.85 7.08 56.75
N GLN A 36 -47.72 7.09 56.03
CA GLN A 36 -46.39 6.95 56.65
C GLN A 36 -45.98 8.19 57.47
N ARG A 37 -46.25 9.41 56.99
CA ARG A 37 -45.98 10.63 57.79
C ARG A 37 -46.95 10.81 58.95
N PHE A 38 -48.15 10.24 58.88
CA PHE A 38 -49.08 10.14 60.02
C PHE A 38 -48.57 9.15 61.08
N GLN A 39 -48.00 8.00 60.69
CA GLN A 39 -47.32 7.08 61.62
C GLN A 39 -46.04 7.70 62.22
N GLN A 40 -45.24 8.42 61.44
CA GLN A 40 -44.03 9.10 61.95
C GLN A 40 -44.35 10.31 62.86
N GLN A 41 -45.52 10.96 62.70
CA GLN A 41 -46.05 11.96 63.64
C GLN A 41 -46.71 11.33 64.88
N GLN A 42 -47.14 10.05 64.81
CA GLN A 42 -47.46 9.26 66.01
C GLN A 42 -46.21 8.83 66.78
N GLU A 43 -45.07 8.63 66.11
CA GLU A 43 -43.81 8.24 66.74
C GLU A 43 -43.04 9.43 67.38
N SER A 44 -43.21 10.66 66.88
CA SER A 44 -42.51 11.86 67.37
C SER A 44 -43.26 12.67 68.46
N ARG A 45 -44.48 12.28 68.84
CA ARG A 45 -45.24 12.89 69.96
C ARG A 45 -45.28 12.07 71.25
N ASN A 46 -44.60 10.94 71.34
CA ASN A 46 -44.50 10.14 72.58
C ASN A 46 -43.09 9.56 72.86
N TYR A 47 -42.03 10.28 72.46
CA TYR A 47 -40.73 10.23 73.15
C TYR A 47 -40.57 11.46 74.07
N GLN A 48 -41.60 11.77 74.86
CA GLN A 48 -41.41 12.38 76.18
C GLN A 48 -42.34 11.67 77.16
N GLN A 49 -41.67 10.88 77.99
CA GLN A 49 -42.18 10.13 79.12
C GLN A 49 -42.84 11.03 80.17
N HIS A 50 -43.65 10.40 81.01
CA HIS A 50 -44.14 10.89 82.29
C HIS A 50 -45.08 12.11 82.24
N ASN A 51 -46.38 11.85 82.27
CA ASN A 51 -47.12 11.92 83.53
C ASN A 51 -48.62 11.63 83.33
N SER A 52 -49.15 10.81 84.24
CA SER A 52 -50.55 10.70 84.65
C SER A 52 -51.61 10.38 83.59
N LEU A 53 -51.91 9.07 83.50
CA LEU A 53 -53.21 8.49 83.10
C LEU A 53 -54.40 9.12 83.86
N PRO A 54 -55.64 8.92 83.39
CA PRO A 54 -56.44 7.93 84.13
C PRO A 54 -56.80 6.75 83.24
N GLU A 55 -56.42 5.57 83.71
CA GLU A 55 -57.09 4.31 83.39
C GLU A 55 -58.59 4.52 83.62
N LEU A 56 -59.36 4.54 82.54
CA LEU A 56 -60.75 4.15 82.59
C LEU A 56 -60.83 2.75 82.02
N LEU A 57 -60.50 1.80 82.93
CA LEU A 57 -61.16 0.50 82.98
C LEU A 57 -62.65 0.73 82.75
N ILE A 58 -63.13 0.43 81.55
CA ILE A 58 -64.55 0.24 81.33
C ILE A 58 -64.73 -1.25 81.02
N PRO A 59 -65.47 -1.99 81.88
CA PRO A 59 -65.62 -3.44 81.80
C PRO A 59 -66.31 -3.84 80.51
N ASN A 60 -66.40 -5.14 80.24
CA ASN A 60 -67.32 -5.70 79.24
C ASN A 60 -68.68 -4.97 79.26
N ILE A 61 -68.87 -4.01 78.35
CA ILE A 61 -70.13 -3.29 78.13
C ILE A 61 -70.46 -3.48 76.66
N ASN A 62 -71.66 -4.03 76.43
CA ASN A 62 -72.16 -4.44 75.14
C ASN A 62 -71.96 -3.41 74.00
N ASN A 63 -71.46 -3.92 72.87
CA ASN A 63 -71.04 -3.28 71.60
C ASN A 63 -72.01 -2.31 70.88
N LYS A 64 -73.08 -1.80 71.50
CA LYS A 64 -74.09 -0.96 70.83
C LYS A 64 -74.04 0.55 71.11
N GLN A 65 -73.46 1.02 72.21
CA GLN A 65 -73.42 2.46 72.53
C GLN A 65 -72.13 3.20 72.12
N PHE A 66 -70.99 2.50 72.00
CA PHE A 66 -69.71 3.10 71.59
C PHE A 66 -69.72 3.53 70.10
N ASN A 67 -70.48 2.82 69.26
CA ASN A 67 -70.46 3.01 67.81
C ASN A 67 -71.26 4.21 67.29
N ASN A 68 -72.30 4.67 67.99
CA ASN A 68 -73.31 5.53 67.36
C ASN A 68 -73.20 7.05 67.64
N GLN A 69 -72.31 7.53 68.53
CA GLN A 69 -72.24 8.96 68.82
C GLN A 69 -70.83 9.58 68.80
N LEU A 70 -69.79 8.87 69.25
CA LEU A 70 -68.43 9.46 69.32
C LEU A 70 -67.63 9.37 68.01
N ILE A 71 -67.80 8.27 67.26
CA ILE A 71 -67.05 7.99 66.02
C ILE A 71 -67.31 9.05 64.92
N PRO A 72 -68.57 9.51 64.67
CA PRO A 72 -68.83 10.49 63.61
C PRO A 72 -68.23 11.87 63.87
N GLN A 73 -68.19 12.32 65.13
CA GLN A 73 -67.67 13.65 65.48
C GLN A 73 -66.15 13.72 65.34
N ILE A 74 -65.44 12.68 65.78
CA ILE A 74 -63.98 12.58 65.63
C ILE A 74 -63.60 12.46 64.15
N ALA A 75 -64.36 11.69 63.35
CA ALA A 75 -64.14 11.57 61.91
C ALA A 75 -64.30 12.92 61.17
N SER A 76 -65.26 13.76 61.58
CA SER A 76 -65.49 15.08 60.95
C SER A 76 -64.33 16.06 61.16
N LEU A 77 -63.76 16.09 62.37
CA LEU A 77 -62.65 16.98 62.71
C LEU A 77 -61.35 16.54 62.05
N ILE A 78 -61.11 15.22 61.96
CA ILE A 78 -59.97 14.66 61.21
C ILE A 78 -60.08 15.00 59.73
N LYS A 79 -61.28 14.95 59.14
CA LYS A 79 -61.49 15.26 57.71
C LYS A 79 -61.17 16.73 57.40
N VAL A 80 -61.61 17.68 58.24
CA VAL A 80 -61.31 19.11 58.07
C VAL A 80 -59.82 19.40 58.26
N TYR A 81 -59.18 18.75 59.23
CA TYR A 81 -57.74 18.89 59.45
C TYR A 81 -56.93 18.35 58.26
N ILE A 82 -57.28 17.17 57.74
CA ILE A 82 -56.61 16.58 56.57
C ILE A 82 -56.81 17.47 55.34
N GLN A 83 -58.01 17.97 55.07
CA GLN A 83 -58.28 18.85 53.93
C GLN A 83 -57.46 20.14 53.96
N ASN A 84 -57.30 20.77 55.13
CA ASN A 84 -56.47 21.97 55.25
C ASN A 84 -54.96 21.68 55.14
N GLN A 85 -54.49 20.50 55.57
CA GLN A 85 -53.10 20.09 55.41
C GLN A 85 -52.78 19.71 53.95
N VAL A 86 -53.72 19.07 53.24
CA VAL A 86 -53.60 18.76 51.80
C VAL A 86 -53.53 20.05 50.99
N LYS A 87 -54.44 21.01 51.24
CA LYS A 87 -54.48 22.27 50.48
C LYS A 87 -53.20 23.11 50.64
N LYS A 88 -52.66 23.20 51.86
CA LYS A 88 -51.36 23.87 52.11
C LYS A 88 -50.17 23.16 51.46
N LYS A 89 -50.22 21.81 51.39
CA LYS A 89 -49.20 21.03 50.67
C LYS A 89 -49.30 21.21 49.16
N GLU A 90 -50.50 21.23 48.58
CA GLU A 90 -50.75 21.46 47.16
C GLU A 90 -50.30 22.86 46.73
N GLU A 91 -50.62 23.90 47.51
CA GLU A 91 -50.14 25.26 47.26
C GLU A 91 -48.60 25.34 47.34
N GLY A 92 -47.99 24.66 48.31
CA GLY A 92 -46.52 24.55 48.41
C GLY A 92 -45.87 23.81 47.24
N LEU A 93 -46.45 22.67 46.83
CA LEU A 93 -45.99 21.85 45.71
C LEU A 93 -46.15 22.59 44.37
N ASN A 94 -47.24 23.32 44.17
CA ASN A 94 -47.44 24.16 42.98
C ASN A 94 -46.42 25.29 42.93
N GLN A 95 -46.14 25.95 44.06
CA GLN A 95 -45.13 27.01 44.09
C GLN A 95 -43.71 26.46 43.86
N GLU A 96 -43.41 25.27 44.39
CA GLU A 96 -42.12 24.59 44.17
C GLU A 96 -41.98 24.12 42.72
N PHE A 97 -43.04 23.59 42.10
CA PHE A 97 -43.09 23.23 40.69
C PHE A 97 -42.89 24.45 39.78
N ILE A 98 -43.59 25.57 40.05
CA ILE A 98 -43.41 26.83 39.33
C ILE A 98 -41.97 27.34 39.46
N ASN A 99 -41.39 27.28 40.66
CA ASN A 99 -40.01 27.66 40.90
C ASN A 99 -39.02 26.76 40.15
N GLN A 100 -39.25 25.45 40.10
CA GLN A 100 -38.44 24.52 39.32
C GLN A 100 -38.57 24.76 37.82
N CYS A 101 -39.78 25.01 37.30
CA CYS A 101 -40.00 25.40 35.90
C CYS A 101 -39.25 26.69 35.54
N ASN A 102 -39.31 27.71 36.40
CA ASN A 102 -38.57 28.96 36.20
C ASN A 102 -37.05 28.73 36.21
N LEU A 103 -36.55 27.84 37.08
CA LEU A 103 -35.13 27.47 37.16
C LEU A 103 -34.67 26.68 35.92
N ILE A 104 -35.51 25.79 35.40
CA ILE A 104 -35.26 25.05 34.16
C ILE A 104 -35.23 26.03 32.99
N GLN A 105 -36.17 26.96 32.89
CA GLN A 105 -36.23 27.94 31.81
C GLN A 105 -35.05 28.94 31.87
N GLN A 106 -34.59 29.32 33.06
CA GLN A 106 -33.34 30.07 33.21
C GLN A 106 -32.12 29.26 32.75
N LYS A 107 -32.02 27.98 33.10
CA LYS A 107 -30.93 27.10 32.65
C LYS A 107 -30.93 26.90 31.13
N GLU A 108 -32.10 26.74 30.51
CA GLU A 108 -32.24 26.66 29.05
C GLU A 108 -31.82 27.96 28.36
N ASN A 109 -32.20 29.12 28.91
CA ASN A 109 -31.77 30.42 28.39
C ASN A 109 -30.25 30.61 28.50
N ILE A 110 -29.63 30.21 29.61
CA ILE A 110 -28.17 30.26 29.79
C ILE A 110 -27.48 29.30 28.80
N GLN A 111 -27.99 28.07 28.62
CA GLN A 111 -27.46 27.14 27.64
C GLN A 111 -27.58 27.68 26.22
N LYS A 112 -28.72 28.31 25.87
CA LYS A 112 -28.92 28.93 24.56
C LYS A 112 -27.94 30.08 24.32
N GLN A 113 -27.73 30.96 25.30
CA GLN A 113 -26.73 32.03 25.21
C GLN A 113 -25.31 31.46 25.04
N SER A 114 -24.95 30.41 25.79
CA SER A 114 -23.65 29.74 25.65
C SER A 114 -23.48 29.08 24.28
N LEU A 115 -24.54 28.52 23.70
CA LEU A 115 -24.54 27.95 22.36
C LEU A 115 -24.41 29.04 21.29
N GLU A 116 -25.07 30.19 21.44
CA GLU A 116 -24.94 31.34 20.54
C GLU A 116 -23.50 31.90 20.54
N GLU A 117 -22.85 31.97 21.71
CA GLU A 117 -21.44 32.36 21.82
C GLU A 117 -20.49 31.34 21.17
N ILE A 118 -20.75 30.04 21.36
CA ILE A 118 -19.98 28.95 20.71
C ILE A 118 -20.17 28.98 19.19
N ILE A 119 -21.39 29.20 18.71
CA ILE A 119 -21.68 29.35 17.27
C ILE A 119 -20.91 30.54 16.71
N LYS A 120 -20.98 31.70 17.36
CA LYS A 120 -20.25 32.90 16.94
C LYS A 120 -18.73 32.70 16.96
N PHE A 121 -18.21 31.98 17.94
CA PHE A 121 -16.79 31.59 17.98
C PHE A 121 -16.42 30.64 16.83
N LYS A 122 -17.26 29.67 16.50
CA LYS A 122 -17.07 28.72 15.38
C LYS A 122 -17.19 29.41 14.03
N GLU A 123 -18.10 30.36 13.86
CA GLU A 123 -18.24 31.19 12.66
C GLU A 123 -17.00 32.05 12.43
N ASN A 124 -16.46 32.67 13.48
CA ASN A 124 -15.20 33.43 13.41
C ASN A 124 -14.01 32.53 13.06
N GLN A 125 -13.93 31.32 13.64
CA GLN A 125 -12.92 30.31 13.28
C GLN A 125 -13.04 29.90 11.80
N LEU A 126 -14.27 29.70 11.32
CA LEU A 126 -14.54 29.33 9.92
C LEU A 126 -14.16 30.47 8.96
N GLN A 127 -14.48 31.72 9.29
CA GLN A 127 -14.07 32.90 8.52
C GLN A 127 -12.54 33.05 8.47
N PHE A 128 -11.86 32.82 9.60
CA PHE A 128 -10.40 32.85 9.64
C PHE A 128 -9.77 31.74 8.79
N GLN A 129 -10.30 30.51 8.86
CA GLN A 129 -9.87 29.41 7.98
C GLN A 129 -10.15 29.71 6.50
N GLN A 130 -11.31 30.30 6.16
CA GLN A 130 -11.63 30.73 4.80
C GLN A 130 -10.67 31.82 4.31
N GLN A 131 -10.30 32.77 5.17
CA GLN A 131 -9.30 33.79 4.82
C GLN A 131 -7.91 33.19 4.58
N GLN A 132 -7.49 32.22 5.40
CA GLN A 132 -6.24 31.48 5.19
C GLN A 132 -6.26 30.67 3.88
N ILE A 133 -7.36 29.96 3.60
CA ILE A 133 -7.56 29.22 2.35
C ILE A 133 -7.53 30.17 1.15
N ASN A 134 -8.19 31.33 1.22
CA ASN A 134 -8.17 32.33 0.16
C ASN A 134 -6.78 32.96 -0.03
N GLN A 135 -5.98 33.13 1.03
CA GLN A 135 -4.58 33.54 0.91
C GLN A 135 -3.73 32.46 0.21
N ILE A 136 -3.96 31.18 0.48
CA ILE A 136 -3.29 30.06 -0.20
C ILE A 136 -3.73 29.97 -1.68
N LEU A 137 -5.03 30.12 -1.97
CA LEU A 137 -5.58 30.08 -3.34
C LEU A 137 -5.13 31.28 -4.19
N ASN A 138 -4.89 32.44 -3.58
CA ASN A 138 -4.39 33.64 -4.29
C ASN A 138 -2.87 33.65 -4.47
N GLN A 139 -2.13 32.72 -3.83
CA GLN A 139 -0.76 32.44 -4.24
C GLN A 139 -0.84 31.60 -5.53
N GLN A 140 -0.50 32.25 -6.64
CA GLN A 140 -0.51 31.65 -7.98
C GLN A 140 0.36 30.38 -8.02
N ILE A 141 -0.29 29.21 -7.93
CA ILE A 141 0.22 27.96 -8.47
C ILE A 141 -0.75 27.54 -9.58
N SER A 142 -0.34 27.80 -10.82
CA SER A 142 -0.98 27.32 -12.04
C SER A 142 -0.98 25.78 -12.09
N PRO A 143 -1.89 25.16 -12.86
CA PRO A 143 -2.57 23.93 -12.48
C PRO A 143 -1.64 22.72 -12.60
N GLN A 144 -1.39 22.04 -11.50
CA GLN A 144 -0.88 20.67 -11.58
C GLN A 144 -2.07 19.76 -11.83
N LEU A 145 -2.20 19.35 -13.08
CA LEU A 145 -2.78 18.06 -13.47
C LEU A 145 -2.63 17.07 -12.32
N ILE A 146 -3.74 16.70 -11.67
CA ILE A 146 -3.76 15.49 -10.87
C ILE A 146 -3.74 14.36 -11.89
N PHE A 147 -2.55 13.99 -12.34
CA PHE A 147 -2.34 12.65 -12.83
C PHE A 147 -2.79 11.74 -11.68
N LYS A 148 -3.80 10.90 -11.91
CA LYS A 148 -3.73 9.60 -11.24
C LYS A 148 -2.34 9.08 -11.60
N PRO A 149 -1.42 8.83 -10.65
CA PRO A 149 -0.27 8.03 -11.04
C PRO A 149 -0.88 6.78 -11.64
N PHE A 150 -0.61 6.53 -12.92
CA PHE A 150 -0.58 5.15 -13.36
C PHE A 150 0.29 4.48 -12.31
N ASN A 151 -0.29 3.58 -11.52
CA ASN A 151 0.44 2.88 -10.47
C ASN A 151 1.32 1.85 -11.19
N TYR A 152 2.26 2.32 -12.02
CA TYR A 152 3.32 1.51 -12.56
C TYR A 152 4.13 1.09 -11.34
N GLN A 153 3.91 -0.14 -10.92
CA GLN A 153 4.71 -0.74 -9.87
C GLN A 153 5.91 -1.38 -10.57
N PHE A 154 7.06 -0.71 -10.48
CA PHE A 154 8.31 -1.23 -11.00
C PHE A 154 8.89 -2.20 -9.96
N TYR A 155 8.94 -3.48 -10.31
CA TYR A 155 9.49 -4.49 -9.42
C TYR A 155 10.09 -5.65 -10.20
N ILE A 156 10.96 -6.40 -9.52
CA ILE A 156 11.40 -7.71 -9.96
C ILE A 156 10.60 -8.75 -9.17
N GLU A 157 9.93 -9.65 -9.86
CA GLU A 157 9.24 -10.79 -9.26
C GLU A 157 10.21 -11.96 -9.09
N VAL A 158 10.25 -12.53 -7.89
CA VAL A 158 11.05 -13.71 -7.59
C VAL A 158 10.14 -14.90 -7.44
N PHE A 159 10.43 -15.94 -8.21
CA PHE A 159 9.71 -17.20 -8.16
C PHE A 159 10.64 -18.33 -7.70
N GLU A 160 10.09 -19.24 -6.91
CA GLU A 160 10.70 -20.51 -6.58
C GLU A 160 10.02 -21.61 -7.39
N PHE A 161 10.80 -22.40 -8.11
CA PHE A 161 10.32 -23.57 -8.84
C PHE A 161 10.67 -24.85 -8.08
N LYS A 162 9.66 -25.56 -7.56
CA LYS A 162 9.80 -26.82 -6.83
C LYS A 162 8.70 -27.79 -7.22
N GLN A 163 9.08 -29.03 -7.53
CA GLN A 163 8.15 -30.11 -7.88
C GLN A 163 7.15 -29.71 -8.97
N GLU A 164 7.65 -29.07 -10.05
CA GLU A 164 6.83 -28.59 -11.17
C GLU A 164 5.83 -27.47 -10.82
N VAL A 165 5.88 -26.95 -9.60
CA VAL A 165 5.08 -25.79 -9.17
C VAL A 165 5.97 -24.56 -9.13
N LEU A 166 5.53 -23.51 -9.81
CA LEU A 166 6.12 -22.18 -9.72
C LEU A 166 5.35 -21.36 -8.69
N LYS A 167 6.04 -20.87 -7.67
CA LYS A 167 5.44 -20.04 -6.62
C LYS A 167 6.20 -18.74 -6.48
N GLN A 168 5.50 -17.61 -6.55
CA GLN A 168 6.07 -16.31 -6.25
C GLN A 168 6.45 -16.24 -4.76
N THR A 169 7.69 -15.87 -4.48
CA THR A 169 8.24 -15.80 -3.12
C THR A 169 8.53 -14.36 -2.69
N GLN A 170 8.83 -13.46 -3.61
CA GLN A 170 9.20 -12.08 -3.27
C GLN A 170 8.89 -11.07 -4.39
N LEU A 171 8.71 -9.80 -4.00
CA LEU A 171 8.71 -8.63 -4.88
C LEU A 171 9.85 -7.69 -4.47
N LEU A 172 10.70 -7.32 -5.43
CA LEU A 172 11.84 -6.45 -5.20
C LEU A 172 11.55 -5.06 -5.78
N ARG A 173 11.43 -4.04 -4.92
CA ARG A 173 10.86 -2.72 -5.26
C ARG A 173 11.87 -1.56 -5.15
N GLU A 174 13.14 -1.87 -5.34
CA GLU A 174 14.21 -0.86 -5.13
C GLU A 174 14.44 0.03 -6.36
N HIS A 175 14.09 -0.46 -7.55
CA HIS A 175 14.07 0.34 -8.77
C HIS A 175 12.87 1.28 -8.78
N GLN A 176 13.04 2.46 -9.37
CA GLN A 176 11.99 3.49 -9.47
C GLN A 176 11.35 3.56 -10.87
N ASP A 177 11.80 2.73 -11.80
CA ASP A 177 11.33 2.66 -13.18
C ASP A 177 11.59 1.25 -13.77
N ASP A 178 11.19 1.00 -15.02
CA ASP A 178 11.25 -0.32 -15.67
C ASP A 178 12.64 -0.96 -15.60
N VAL A 179 12.67 -2.27 -15.33
CA VAL A 179 13.92 -3.06 -15.28
C VAL A 179 14.14 -3.72 -16.64
N ASN A 180 15.14 -3.25 -17.38
CA ASN A 180 15.38 -3.68 -18.76
C ASN A 180 16.29 -4.91 -18.87
N THR A 181 17.15 -5.15 -17.87
CA THR A 181 18.14 -6.23 -17.94
C THR A 181 18.43 -6.82 -16.56
N LEU A 182 18.61 -8.14 -16.51
CA LEU A 182 18.97 -8.88 -15.30
C LEU A 182 20.01 -9.96 -15.64
N LYS A 183 21.03 -10.13 -14.79
CA LYS A 183 22.03 -11.21 -14.91
C LYS A 183 22.35 -11.83 -13.56
N PHE A 184 22.25 -13.15 -13.46
CA PHE A 184 22.72 -13.90 -12.29
C PHE A 184 24.25 -13.95 -12.24
N MET A 185 24.78 -13.89 -11.03
CA MET A 185 26.15 -14.24 -10.71
C MET A 185 26.16 -15.74 -10.37
N ASN A 186 27.02 -16.53 -11.00
CA ASN A 186 27.01 -18.00 -10.90
C ASN A 186 27.75 -18.54 -9.67
N LYS A 187 28.75 -17.81 -9.14
CA LYS A 187 29.56 -18.21 -7.97
C LYS A 187 28.96 -17.72 -6.65
N SER A 188 27.93 -16.88 -6.72
CA SER A 188 27.29 -16.30 -5.54
C SER A 188 25.78 -16.29 -5.69
N ASN A 189 25.04 -16.35 -4.58
CA ASN A 189 23.58 -16.14 -4.59
C ASN A 189 23.27 -14.66 -4.78
N ARG A 190 23.68 -14.11 -5.92
CA ARG A 190 23.58 -12.70 -6.31
C ARG A 190 23.11 -12.59 -7.74
N PHE A 191 22.48 -11.46 -8.04
CA PHE A 191 22.24 -11.05 -9.42
C PHE A 191 22.34 -9.53 -9.52
N ILE A 192 22.41 -9.04 -10.75
CA ILE A 192 22.42 -7.62 -11.06
C ILE A 192 21.21 -7.28 -11.90
N SER A 193 20.65 -6.09 -11.70
CA SER A 193 19.60 -5.54 -12.55
C SER A 193 19.96 -4.14 -13.01
N GLY A 194 19.54 -3.77 -14.23
CA GLY A 194 19.68 -2.43 -14.79
C GLY A 194 18.33 -1.90 -15.25
N SER A 195 18.08 -0.61 -15.04
CA SER A 195 16.75 0.00 -15.20
C SER A 195 16.78 1.33 -15.93
N VAL A 196 15.59 1.77 -16.37
CA VAL A 196 15.28 3.13 -16.83
C VAL A 196 15.58 4.18 -15.77
N ASP A 197 15.58 3.82 -14.48
CA ASP A 197 15.96 4.70 -13.38
C ASP A 197 17.47 5.02 -13.31
N GLN A 198 18.24 4.56 -14.31
CA GLN A 198 19.68 4.80 -14.50
C GLN A 198 20.57 4.07 -13.47
N LEU A 199 19.99 3.25 -12.60
CA LEU A 199 20.72 2.49 -11.61
C LEU A 199 21.01 1.08 -12.08
N ILE A 200 22.14 0.56 -11.60
CA ILE A 200 22.39 -0.88 -11.55
C ILE A 200 22.29 -1.30 -10.10
N ILE A 201 21.47 -2.30 -9.78
CA ILE A 201 21.34 -2.80 -8.41
C ILE A 201 21.98 -4.18 -8.30
N ILE A 202 22.82 -4.35 -7.29
CA ILE A 202 23.38 -5.64 -6.87
C ILE A 202 22.46 -6.22 -5.81
N TRP A 203 21.95 -7.41 -6.08
CA TRP A 203 21.08 -8.15 -5.19
C TRP A 203 21.83 -9.31 -4.55
N SER A 204 21.52 -9.61 -3.30
CA SER A 204 22.09 -10.77 -2.59
C SER A 204 21.05 -11.42 -1.70
N ILE A 205 21.22 -12.70 -1.43
CA ILE A 205 20.42 -13.42 -0.44
C ILE A 205 20.99 -13.20 0.97
N ASN A 206 20.15 -12.81 1.93
CA ASN A 206 20.51 -12.70 3.34
C ASN A 206 20.39 -14.06 4.08
N GLU A 207 20.74 -14.10 5.37
CA GLU A 207 20.66 -15.34 6.19
C GLU A 207 19.25 -15.95 6.24
N SER A 208 18.21 -15.12 6.13
CA SER A 208 16.80 -15.56 6.08
C SER A 208 16.33 -16.01 4.68
N HIS A 209 17.23 -16.21 3.73
CA HIS A 209 16.92 -16.66 2.37
C HIS A 209 16.03 -15.67 1.58
N GLN A 210 16.14 -14.38 1.88
CA GLN A 210 15.45 -13.31 1.19
C GLN A 210 16.41 -12.48 0.35
N TRP A 211 15.97 -12.08 -0.84
CA TRP A 211 16.72 -11.15 -1.68
C TRP A 211 16.68 -9.76 -1.07
N ILE A 212 17.84 -9.14 -0.96
CA ILE A 212 18.01 -7.77 -0.47
C ILE A 212 18.88 -6.99 -1.47
N CYS A 213 18.64 -5.69 -1.56
CA CYS A 213 19.55 -4.79 -2.27
C CYS A 213 20.84 -4.66 -1.46
N GLN A 214 21.94 -5.17 -2.02
CA GLN A 214 23.27 -5.09 -1.42
C GLN A 214 23.94 -3.75 -1.71
N GLN A 215 23.81 -3.26 -2.94
CA GLN A 215 24.42 -2.01 -3.39
C GLN A 215 23.67 -1.45 -4.60
N LYS A 216 23.46 -0.13 -4.64
CA LYS A 216 23.04 0.59 -5.84
C LYS A 216 24.27 1.23 -6.48
N LEU A 217 24.48 1.00 -7.77
CA LEU A 217 25.57 1.59 -8.53
C LEU A 217 25.02 2.81 -9.25
N ASP A 218 25.37 3.96 -8.72
CA ASP A 218 25.04 5.28 -9.26
C ASP A 218 26.22 5.82 -10.08
N GLY A 219 25.94 6.54 -11.16
CA GLY A 219 26.95 7.11 -12.07
C GLY A 219 26.68 6.89 -13.56
N ASN A 220 25.58 6.23 -13.94
CA ASN A 220 25.02 6.33 -15.29
C ASN A 220 24.09 7.55 -15.36
N ASN A 221 24.04 8.21 -16.50
CA ASN A 221 23.15 9.36 -16.73
C ASN A 221 22.06 9.04 -17.77
N GLY A 222 21.73 7.75 -17.91
CA GLY A 222 20.86 7.23 -18.94
C GLY A 222 20.34 5.84 -18.59
N ILE A 223 19.35 5.39 -19.35
CA ILE A 223 18.67 4.10 -19.21
C ILE A 223 19.70 2.99 -19.38
N ILE A 224 19.70 2.00 -18.50
CA ILE A 224 20.55 0.81 -18.67
C ILE A 224 19.84 -0.17 -19.60
N PHE A 225 20.45 -0.48 -20.75
CA PHE A 225 19.89 -1.43 -21.70
C PHE A 225 20.50 -2.82 -21.59
N CYS A 226 21.80 -2.90 -21.31
CA CYS A 226 22.50 -4.18 -21.31
C CYS A 226 23.56 -4.27 -20.19
N LEU A 227 23.73 -5.48 -19.67
CA LEU A 227 24.71 -5.81 -18.63
C LEU A 227 25.46 -7.10 -18.97
N VAL A 228 26.76 -7.10 -18.73
CA VAL A 228 27.64 -8.27 -18.84
C VAL A 228 28.47 -8.42 -17.57
N LEU A 229 28.66 -9.67 -17.14
CA LEU A 229 29.55 -10.06 -16.03
C LEU A 229 30.74 -10.82 -16.58
N ASN A 230 31.90 -10.65 -15.95
CA ASN A 230 33.03 -11.53 -16.21
C ASN A 230 32.95 -12.83 -15.38
N TYR A 231 33.74 -13.83 -15.74
CA TYR A 231 33.75 -15.12 -15.05
C TYR A 231 34.19 -15.05 -13.58
N ASN A 232 34.98 -14.05 -13.21
CA ASN A 232 35.39 -13.86 -11.82
C ASN A 232 34.34 -13.15 -10.97
N GLU A 233 33.28 -12.62 -11.58
CA GLU A 233 32.20 -11.87 -10.93
C GLU A 233 32.71 -10.65 -10.15
N ASP A 234 33.83 -10.10 -10.59
CA ASP A 234 34.46 -8.89 -10.06
C ASP A 234 34.43 -7.72 -11.05
N MET A 235 33.85 -7.91 -12.24
CA MET A 235 33.63 -6.87 -13.23
C MET A 235 32.21 -6.94 -13.81
N ILE A 236 31.53 -5.80 -13.80
CA ILE A 236 30.27 -5.56 -14.52
C ILE A 236 30.55 -4.56 -15.63
N ILE A 237 29.99 -4.80 -16.80
CA ILE A 237 30.02 -3.89 -17.94
C ILE A 237 28.59 -3.50 -18.26
N SER A 238 28.32 -2.19 -18.36
CA SER A 238 26.99 -1.65 -18.66
C SER A 238 26.99 -0.79 -19.91
N GLY A 239 25.95 -0.92 -20.73
CA GLY A 239 25.65 -0.06 -21.88
C GLY A 239 24.36 0.72 -21.63
N SER A 240 24.37 2.00 -21.97
CA SER A 240 23.36 2.96 -21.54
C SER A 240 22.88 3.89 -22.67
N SER A 241 21.71 4.51 -22.47
CA SER A 241 21.19 5.60 -23.33
C SER A 241 22.00 6.91 -23.21
N ASP A 242 22.94 7.00 -22.25
CA ASP A 242 23.89 8.11 -22.18
C ASP A 242 25.05 7.98 -23.18
N SER A 243 24.95 7.04 -24.13
CA SER A 243 25.95 6.70 -25.14
C SER A 243 27.28 6.20 -24.56
N THR A 244 27.28 5.74 -23.30
CA THR A 244 28.50 5.26 -22.65
C THR A 244 28.48 3.77 -22.35
N ILE A 245 29.70 3.21 -22.32
CA ILE A 245 29.96 1.89 -21.76
C ILE A 245 30.77 2.07 -20.49
N LYS A 246 30.27 1.55 -19.37
CA LYS A 246 30.96 1.67 -18.07
C LYS A 246 31.44 0.33 -17.56
N PHE A 247 32.63 0.34 -16.98
CA PHE A 247 33.26 -0.80 -16.34
C PHE A 247 33.26 -0.58 -14.84
N TRP A 248 32.55 -1.44 -14.12
CA TRP A 248 32.41 -1.42 -12.68
C TRP A 248 33.23 -2.57 -12.11
N MET A 249 34.19 -2.26 -11.25
CA MET A 249 35.05 -3.28 -10.62
C MET A 249 34.66 -3.48 -9.17
N LYS A 250 34.70 -4.73 -8.71
CA LYS A 250 34.50 -5.10 -7.31
C LYS A 250 35.83 -5.07 -6.56
N GLN A 251 35.98 -4.08 -5.70
CA GLN A 251 37.00 -4.07 -4.65
C GLN A 251 36.28 -4.33 -3.31
N ASN A 252 36.37 -3.40 -2.36
CA ASN A 252 35.52 -3.44 -1.16
C ASN A 252 34.04 -3.20 -1.53
N GLN A 253 33.80 -2.19 -2.38
CA GLN A 253 32.51 -1.88 -2.98
C GLN A 253 32.65 -1.92 -4.51
N TRP A 254 31.51 -2.03 -5.21
CA TRP A 254 31.48 -1.85 -6.65
C TRP A 254 31.64 -0.38 -6.99
N LEU A 255 32.57 -0.04 -7.87
CA LEU A 255 32.84 1.33 -8.30
C LEU A 255 33.08 1.37 -9.81
N CYS A 256 32.58 2.41 -10.47
CA CYS A 256 32.90 2.69 -11.86
C CYS A 256 34.38 3.06 -11.96
N GLN A 257 35.19 2.21 -12.59
CA GLN A 257 36.62 2.46 -12.81
C GLN A 257 36.89 3.12 -14.15
N GLN A 258 36.02 2.89 -15.14
CA GLN A 258 36.21 3.43 -16.48
C GLN A 258 34.87 3.69 -17.18
N THR A 259 34.86 4.72 -18.02
CA THR A 259 33.76 5.05 -18.93
C THR A 259 34.34 5.24 -20.34
N ILE A 260 33.82 4.50 -21.31
CA ILE A 260 34.09 4.66 -22.75
C ILE A 260 32.93 5.50 -23.33
N LYS A 261 33.27 6.51 -24.15
CA LYS A 261 32.32 7.49 -24.72
C LYS A 261 32.42 7.56 -26.25
N ASP A 262 32.75 6.43 -26.85
CA ASP A 262 33.01 6.32 -28.28
C ASP A 262 31.75 6.12 -29.11
N HIS A 263 30.69 5.59 -28.51
CA HIS A 263 29.35 5.61 -29.09
C HIS A 263 28.80 7.04 -29.06
N THR A 264 28.03 7.38 -30.09
CA THR A 264 27.40 8.69 -30.25
C THR A 264 25.89 8.68 -29.99
N ASN A 265 25.34 7.49 -29.66
CA ASN A 265 23.96 7.27 -29.31
C ASN A 265 23.82 6.04 -28.39
N ASP A 266 22.60 5.67 -28.02
CA ASP A 266 22.25 4.55 -27.13
C ASP A 266 23.05 3.27 -27.39
N VAL A 267 23.54 2.62 -26.33
CA VAL A 267 24.23 1.32 -26.39
C VAL A 267 23.27 0.19 -26.02
N TYR A 268 22.85 -0.62 -26.99
CA TYR A 268 21.83 -1.65 -26.78
C TYR A 268 22.38 -3.04 -26.48
N GLY A 269 23.52 -3.39 -27.05
CA GLY A 269 24.08 -4.74 -26.95
C GLY A 269 25.50 -4.73 -26.41
N LEU A 270 25.83 -5.73 -25.58
CA LEU A 270 27.16 -5.99 -25.06
C LEU A 270 27.44 -7.48 -25.01
N SER A 271 28.67 -7.88 -25.34
CA SER A 271 29.15 -9.24 -25.14
C SER A 271 30.65 -9.25 -24.79
N LEU A 272 31.04 -10.05 -23.79
CA LEU A 272 32.43 -10.30 -23.41
C LEU A 272 32.88 -11.65 -23.98
N ASN A 273 34.08 -11.71 -24.56
CA ASN A 273 34.59 -12.93 -25.18
C ASN A 273 35.00 -14.00 -24.15
N GLN A 274 35.29 -15.22 -24.62
CA GLN A 274 35.57 -16.35 -23.75
C GLN A 274 36.84 -16.15 -22.92
N GLN A 275 37.88 -15.53 -23.48
CA GLN A 275 39.11 -15.20 -22.76
C GLN A 275 38.98 -13.97 -21.85
N GLN A 276 37.82 -13.31 -21.80
CA GLN A 276 37.52 -12.20 -20.89
C GLN A 276 38.39 -10.94 -21.11
N HIS A 277 38.94 -10.76 -22.31
CA HIS A 277 39.81 -9.63 -22.66
C HIS A 277 39.27 -8.77 -23.80
N LYS A 278 38.17 -9.16 -24.46
CA LYS A 278 37.49 -8.35 -25.48
C LYS A 278 36.01 -8.22 -25.21
N VAL A 279 35.51 -7.01 -25.40
CA VAL A 279 34.09 -6.67 -25.36
C VAL A 279 33.69 -6.16 -26.73
N ILE A 280 32.50 -6.55 -27.17
CA ILE A 280 31.84 -5.94 -28.31
C ILE A 280 30.59 -5.24 -27.85
N SER A 281 30.30 -4.11 -28.46
CA SER A 281 29.08 -3.35 -28.24
C SER A 281 28.42 -2.98 -29.56
N CYS A 282 27.10 -2.81 -29.55
CA CYS A 282 26.36 -2.21 -30.66
C CYS A 282 25.36 -1.18 -30.13
N GLY A 283 25.12 -0.12 -30.92
CA GLY A 283 24.27 0.99 -30.53
C GLY A 283 23.40 1.56 -31.64
N PHE A 284 22.56 2.53 -31.29
CA PHE A 284 21.69 3.27 -32.22
C PHE A 284 22.46 4.16 -33.22
N ASP A 285 23.76 4.34 -32.99
CA ASP A 285 24.67 5.08 -33.86
C ASP A 285 25.16 4.26 -35.07
N ASN A 286 24.60 3.06 -35.28
CA ASN A 286 24.98 2.13 -36.34
C ASN A 286 26.47 1.75 -36.29
N GLN A 287 27.05 1.71 -35.09
CA GLN A 287 28.43 1.27 -34.89
C GLN A 287 28.49 0.01 -34.03
N ILE A 288 29.45 -0.85 -34.35
CA ILE A 288 29.96 -1.89 -33.46
C ILE A 288 31.34 -1.45 -32.99
N LEU A 289 31.55 -1.40 -31.67
CA LEU A 289 32.88 -1.16 -31.11
C LEU A 289 33.49 -2.50 -30.69
N ILE A 290 34.75 -2.69 -31.04
CA ILE A 290 35.59 -3.76 -30.48
C ILE A 290 36.50 -3.12 -29.44
N ILE A 291 36.39 -3.58 -28.21
CA ILE A 291 37.09 -3.03 -27.05
C ILE A 291 37.98 -4.13 -26.49
N GLU A 292 39.27 -3.87 -26.32
CA GLU A 292 40.23 -4.82 -25.78
C GLU A 292 40.83 -4.31 -24.46
N GLN A 293 41.01 -5.20 -23.49
CA GLN A 293 41.70 -4.88 -22.25
C GLN A 293 43.20 -4.72 -22.53
N SER A 294 43.74 -3.55 -22.19
CA SER A 294 45.16 -3.24 -22.29
C SER A 294 45.97 -4.21 -21.44
N GLN A 295 46.97 -4.82 -22.07
CA GLN A 295 47.94 -5.71 -21.41
C GLN A 295 48.80 -4.99 -20.37
N TYR A 296 48.88 -3.66 -20.43
CA TYR A 296 49.82 -2.87 -19.62
C TYR A 296 49.12 -2.06 -18.52
N TYR A 297 47.90 -1.57 -18.76
CA TYR A 297 47.31 -0.52 -17.94
C TYR A 297 46.00 -0.90 -17.24
N SER A 298 45.54 -2.14 -17.31
CA SER A 298 44.25 -2.58 -16.71
C SER A 298 43.05 -1.68 -17.10
N ILE A 299 43.13 -1.06 -18.27
CA ILE A 299 42.07 -0.25 -18.89
C ILE A 299 41.57 -0.94 -20.15
N TRP A 300 40.35 -0.60 -20.56
CA TRP A 300 39.72 -1.05 -21.79
C TRP A 300 39.88 0.00 -22.88
N ILE A 301 40.24 -0.42 -24.09
CA ILE A 301 40.53 0.50 -25.20
C ILE A 301 39.71 0.07 -26.40
N VAL A 302 39.03 1.01 -27.05
CA VAL A 302 38.41 0.77 -28.35
C VAL A 302 39.52 0.57 -29.37
N ILE A 303 39.63 -0.62 -29.93
CA ILE A 303 40.67 -0.98 -30.92
C ILE A 303 40.15 -0.92 -32.36
N GLU A 304 38.83 -1.02 -32.54
CA GLU A 304 38.20 -1.02 -33.85
C GLU A 304 36.76 -0.49 -33.74
N LYS A 305 36.33 0.22 -34.78
CA LYS A 305 34.93 0.65 -34.98
C LYS A 305 34.47 0.13 -36.33
N ILE A 306 33.36 -0.58 -36.35
CA ILE A 306 32.76 -1.14 -37.56
C ILE A 306 31.44 -0.42 -37.79
N GLU A 307 31.31 0.26 -38.93
CA GLU A 307 30.04 0.83 -39.35
C GLU A 307 29.16 -0.26 -39.95
N VAL A 308 27.90 -0.30 -39.52
CA VAL A 308 26.88 -1.22 -40.02
C VAL A 308 25.74 -0.44 -40.68
N GLU A 309 24.96 -1.11 -41.50
CA GLU A 309 23.88 -0.49 -42.27
C GLU A 309 22.75 0.09 -41.42
N THR A 310 22.49 -0.52 -40.26
CA THR A 310 21.50 -0.07 -39.27
C THR A 310 21.87 -0.60 -37.90
N HIS A 311 21.40 0.09 -36.87
CA HIS A 311 21.51 -0.31 -35.48
C HIS A 311 20.93 -1.70 -35.27
N GLY A 312 21.36 -2.34 -34.19
CA GLY A 312 20.84 -3.63 -33.77
C GLY A 312 21.00 -3.77 -32.27
N ILE A 313 20.21 -4.67 -31.69
CA ILE A 313 20.20 -4.97 -30.25
C ILE A 313 20.88 -6.31 -29.94
N ARG A 314 21.02 -7.18 -30.95
CA ARG A 314 21.52 -8.55 -30.80
C ARG A 314 22.97 -8.63 -31.28
N ILE A 315 23.88 -8.77 -30.32
CA ILE A 315 25.31 -8.98 -30.57
C ILE A 315 25.86 -9.99 -29.58
N CYS A 316 26.66 -10.97 -30.04
CA CYS A 316 27.19 -12.01 -29.17
C CYS A 316 28.50 -12.59 -29.71
N PHE A 317 29.50 -12.74 -28.85
CA PHE A 317 30.65 -13.58 -29.16
C PHE A 317 30.24 -15.06 -29.18
N ILE A 318 30.59 -15.74 -30.27
CA ILE A 318 30.48 -17.21 -30.38
C ILE A 318 31.73 -17.88 -29.81
N ASN A 319 32.88 -17.27 -30.04
CA ASN A 319 34.17 -17.62 -29.44
C ASN A 319 35.09 -16.38 -29.46
N ASP A 320 36.38 -16.53 -29.17
CA ASP A 320 37.31 -15.39 -29.12
C ASP A 320 37.55 -14.71 -30.49
N ASN A 321 37.26 -15.40 -31.59
CA ASN A 321 37.54 -14.98 -32.95
C ASN A 321 36.28 -14.62 -33.74
N LEU A 322 35.13 -15.15 -33.34
CA LEU A 322 33.85 -15.01 -34.05
C LEU A 322 32.81 -14.34 -33.17
N PHE A 323 32.09 -13.39 -33.74
CA PHE A 323 30.87 -12.86 -33.15
C PHE A 323 29.76 -12.73 -34.17
N THR A 324 28.53 -12.63 -33.68
CA THR A 324 27.34 -12.42 -34.47
C THR A 324 26.72 -11.06 -34.14
N PHE A 325 26.11 -10.44 -35.14
CA PHE A 325 25.31 -9.22 -35.01
C PHE A 325 24.06 -9.35 -35.87
N GLN A 326 22.89 -9.04 -35.34
CA GLN A 326 21.65 -8.92 -36.12
C GLN A 326 21.22 -7.46 -36.19
N PRO A 327 21.29 -6.83 -37.38
CA PRO A 327 20.75 -5.50 -37.58
C PRO A 327 19.22 -5.48 -37.44
N TYR A 328 18.68 -4.37 -36.95
CA TYR A 328 17.26 -4.16 -36.75
C TYR A 328 16.50 -4.18 -38.08
N GLY A 329 15.39 -4.94 -38.13
CA GLY A 329 14.53 -5.04 -39.30
C GLY A 329 15.14 -5.81 -40.48
N ILE A 330 16.23 -6.56 -40.27
CA ILE A 330 16.86 -7.40 -41.29
C ILE A 330 16.74 -8.88 -40.87
N GLU A 331 16.21 -9.72 -41.78
CA GLU A 331 16.09 -11.18 -41.62
C GLU A 331 17.43 -11.92 -41.80
N GLN A 332 18.53 -11.27 -41.45
CA GLN A 332 19.89 -11.79 -41.59
C GLN A 332 20.67 -11.46 -40.34
N MET A 333 21.34 -12.48 -39.81
CA MET A 333 22.38 -12.34 -38.80
C MET A 333 23.73 -12.40 -39.49
N HIS A 334 24.55 -11.41 -39.20
CA HIS A 334 25.88 -11.27 -39.74
C HIS A 334 26.87 -11.97 -38.82
N VAL A 335 27.80 -12.71 -39.41
CA VAL A 335 28.92 -13.35 -38.72
C VAL A 335 30.18 -12.59 -39.07
N TYR A 336 30.88 -12.13 -38.03
CA TYR A 336 32.16 -11.45 -38.13
C TYR A 336 33.27 -12.34 -37.62
N GLU A 337 34.39 -12.35 -38.33
CA GLU A 337 35.60 -13.07 -37.94
C GLU A 337 36.80 -12.13 -37.89
N ILE A 338 37.64 -12.28 -36.87
CA ILE A 338 38.92 -11.59 -36.80
C ILE A 338 39.90 -12.21 -37.79
N ASN A 339 40.46 -11.37 -38.65
CA ASN A 339 41.58 -11.77 -39.48
C ASN A 339 42.88 -11.71 -38.66
N ASN A 340 43.51 -12.86 -38.45
CA ASN A 340 44.72 -13.00 -37.62
C ASN A 340 45.93 -12.20 -38.14
N THR A 341 45.94 -11.77 -39.40
CA THR A 341 47.07 -11.03 -39.99
C THR A 341 47.02 -9.54 -39.69
N ASN A 342 45.87 -8.89 -39.91
CA ASN A 342 45.68 -7.45 -39.66
C ASN A 342 44.99 -7.14 -38.32
N ARG A 343 44.51 -8.17 -37.60
CA ARG A 343 43.78 -8.08 -36.32
C ARG A 343 42.49 -7.26 -36.39
N GLN A 344 41.85 -7.24 -37.55
CA GLN A 344 40.57 -6.56 -37.75
C GLN A 344 39.45 -7.57 -37.97
N TYR A 345 38.25 -7.26 -37.48
CA TYR A 345 37.06 -8.05 -37.73
C TYR A 345 36.45 -7.69 -39.08
N SER A 346 35.96 -8.69 -39.80
CA SER A 346 35.24 -8.46 -41.07
C SER A 346 34.07 -9.41 -41.18
N LYS A 347 33.01 -8.97 -41.87
CA LYS A 347 31.83 -9.79 -42.11
C LYS A 347 32.19 -10.91 -43.10
N ILE A 348 32.01 -12.17 -42.67
CA ILE A 348 32.37 -13.34 -43.48
C ILE A 348 31.16 -14.10 -44.01
N LYS A 349 29.99 -13.97 -43.36
CA LYS A 349 28.81 -14.76 -43.67
C LYS A 349 27.54 -14.09 -43.16
N ASP A 350 26.46 -14.24 -43.91
CA ASP A 350 25.11 -13.93 -43.46
C ASP A 350 24.33 -15.24 -43.22
N ILE A 351 23.60 -15.32 -42.12
CA ILE A 351 22.73 -16.43 -41.74
C ILE A 351 21.31 -15.90 -41.78
N ILE A 352 20.43 -16.54 -42.56
CA ILE A 352 19.02 -16.14 -42.60
C ILE A 352 18.39 -16.47 -41.25
N VAL A 353 17.86 -15.45 -40.58
CA VAL A 353 17.08 -15.60 -39.35
C VAL A 353 15.70 -15.05 -39.66
N LYS A 354 14.72 -15.95 -39.78
CA LYS A 354 13.32 -15.53 -39.87
C LYS A 354 12.93 -14.92 -38.52
N GLY A 355 12.57 -13.64 -38.51
CA GLY A 355 12.08 -12.93 -37.33
C GLY A 355 11.30 -11.72 -37.80
N GLU A 356 10.08 -11.58 -37.28
CA GLU A 356 9.24 -10.41 -37.55
C GLU A 356 9.85 -9.14 -36.93
N TYR A 357 9.26 -7.99 -37.22
CA TYR A 357 9.73 -6.64 -36.85
C TYR A 357 9.65 -6.35 -35.35
N ASP A 358 10.28 -7.17 -34.52
CA ASP A 358 10.06 -7.15 -33.08
C ASP A 358 11.14 -6.36 -32.33
N GLN A 359 10.67 -5.43 -31.49
CA GLN A 359 11.47 -4.62 -30.56
C GLN A 359 11.85 -5.42 -29.30
N VAL A 360 12.27 -6.67 -29.48
CA VAL A 360 12.47 -7.60 -28.37
C VAL A 360 13.90 -7.51 -27.85
N PHE A 361 14.06 -6.93 -26.66
CA PHE A 361 15.33 -6.79 -25.92
C PHE A 361 15.86 -8.12 -25.34
N PHE A 362 15.80 -9.19 -26.11
CA PHE A 362 16.40 -10.46 -25.72
C PHE A 362 17.89 -10.42 -26.09
N PRO A 363 18.82 -10.32 -25.11
CA PRO A 363 20.23 -10.34 -25.42
C PRO A 363 20.58 -11.71 -26.00
N GLN A 364 21.20 -11.70 -27.17
CA GLN A 364 21.66 -12.91 -27.82
C GLN A 364 22.63 -13.67 -26.88
N GLN A 365 22.43 -14.98 -26.75
CA GLN A 365 23.24 -15.82 -25.86
C GLN A 365 23.72 -17.08 -26.59
N TYR A 366 25.00 -17.39 -26.45
CA TYR A 366 25.58 -18.63 -26.96
C TYR A 366 25.80 -19.65 -25.84
N ILE A 367 25.13 -20.80 -25.94
CA ILE A 367 25.25 -21.93 -25.01
C ILE A 367 26.27 -22.90 -25.58
N LYS A 368 27.51 -22.77 -25.08
CA LYS A 368 28.68 -23.49 -25.61
C LYS A 368 28.55 -25.01 -25.54
N GLN A 369 28.01 -25.56 -24.44
CA GLN A 369 27.90 -27.01 -24.25
C GLN A 369 27.04 -27.69 -25.32
N LYS A 370 26.11 -26.93 -25.92
CA LYS A 370 25.19 -27.40 -26.95
C LYS A 370 25.49 -26.82 -28.34
N CYS A 371 26.52 -25.99 -28.46
CA CYS A 371 26.77 -25.19 -29.66
C CYS A 371 25.52 -24.43 -30.14
N LEU A 372 24.71 -23.93 -29.20
CA LEU A 372 23.38 -23.37 -29.47
C LEU A 372 23.43 -21.85 -29.34
N LEU A 373 23.14 -21.16 -30.45
CA LEU A 373 22.96 -19.72 -30.45
C LEU A 373 21.48 -19.39 -30.27
N VAL A 374 21.16 -18.75 -29.15
CA VAL A 374 19.82 -18.29 -28.81
C VAL A 374 19.71 -16.84 -29.25
N ASN A 375 18.90 -16.63 -30.27
CA ASN A 375 18.69 -15.31 -30.89
C ASN A 375 17.22 -14.88 -30.75
N GLU A 376 16.34 -15.84 -31.02
CA GLU A 376 14.89 -15.77 -30.94
C GLU A 376 14.41 -17.22 -31.03
N GLN A 377 13.50 -17.67 -30.17
CA GLN A 377 12.66 -18.81 -30.56
C GLN A 377 11.37 -18.22 -31.08
N LEU A 378 10.97 -18.63 -32.29
CA LEU A 378 9.64 -18.37 -32.84
C LEU A 378 8.62 -18.83 -31.82
N VAL A 379 8.09 -17.85 -31.09
CA VAL A 379 6.96 -18.04 -30.23
C VAL A 379 6.00 -16.93 -30.60
N GLU A 380 4.91 -17.29 -31.28
CA GLU A 380 3.79 -16.37 -31.45
C GLU A 380 3.29 -16.00 -30.05
N PHE A 381 3.58 -14.79 -29.62
CA PHE A 381 2.94 -14.15 -28.48
C PHE A 381 1.98 -13.09 -29.00
N GLY A 382 0.93 -12.79 -28.24
CA GLY A 382 -0.04 -11.74 -28.58
C GLY A 382 0.44 -10.32 -28.27
N ASP A 383 1.73 -10.11 -27.95
CA ASP A 383 2.25 -8.85 -27.45
C ASP A 383 3.73 -8.61 -27.83
N LEU A 384 4.14 -7.34 -27.86
CA LEU A 384 5.41 -6.86 -28.44
C LEU A 384 6.64 -7.01 -27.51
N TYR A 385 6.44 -7.35 -26.23
CA TYR A 385 7.50 -7.36 -25.21
C TYR A 385 7.76 -8.77 -24.69
N ILE A 386 8.65 -9.51 -25.37
CA ILE A 386 9.01 -10.87 -24.98
C ILE A 386 10.25 -10.83 -24.08
N PHE A 387 10.07 -11.23 -22.81
CA PHE A 387 11.17 -11.46 -21.89
C PHE A 387 11.33 -12.96 -21.67
N GLY A 388 12.55 -13.46 -21.77
CA GLY A 388 12.82 -14.85 -21.44
C GLY A 388 14.31 -15.15 -21.35
N CYS A 389 14.63 -16.40 -21.03
CA CYS A 389 15.97 -16.93 -21.10
C CYS A 389 15.91 -18.44 -21.34
N MET A 390 16.98 -18.98 -21.89
CA MET A 390 17.19 -20.41 -21.87
C MET A 390 17.86 -20.78 -20.55
N SER A 391 17.52 -21.95 -19.98
CA SER A 391 18.26 -22.51 -18.86
C SER A 391 19.73 -22.72 -19.23
N ASP A 392 20.63 -22.72 -18.23
CA ASP A 392 22.08 -22.84 -18.45
C ASP A 392 22.48 -24.12 -19.20
N ASP A 393 21.72 -25.20 -19.00
CA ASP A 393 21.88 -26.47 -19.70
C ASP A 393 21.22 -26.50 -21.07
N GLY A 394 20.57 -25.40 -21.48
CA GLY A 394 19.82 -25.21 -22.71
C GLY A 394 18.65 -26.18 -22.91
N GLN A 395 18.13 -26.78 -21.84
CA GLN A 395 17.02 -27.74 -21.91
C GLN A 395 15.65 -27.07 -21.86
N TYR A 396 15.54 -25.89 -21.25
CA TYR A 396 14.28 -25.21 -21.07
C TYR A 396 14.37 -23.79 -21.61
N LEU A 397 13.40 -23.38 -22.41
CA LEU A 397 13.12 -21.97 -22.68
C LEU A 397 12.07 -21.51 -21.66
N ILE A 398 12.40 -20.45 -20.93
CA ILE A 398 11.51 -19.81 -19.96
C ILE A 398 11.16 -18.44 -20.53
N THR A 399 9.86 -18.18 -20.72
CA THR A 399 9.36 -16.92 -21.29
C THR A 399 8.22 -16.38 -20.46
N TRP A 400 8.11 -15.05 -20.37
CA TRP A 400 6.95 -14.36 -19.84
C TRP A 400 5.96 -14.07 -20.96
N ASP A 401 4.71 -14.47 -20.77
CA ASP A 401 3.61 -14.11 -21.66
C ASP A 401 2.77 -13.01 -21.00
N SER A 402 2.87 -11.79 -21.52
CA SER A 402 2.13 -10.64 -20.99
C SER A 402 0.62 -10.74 -21.20
N SER A 403 0.16 -11.51 -22.19
CA SER A 403 -1.26 -11.67 -22.49
C SER A 403 -1.97 -12.55 -21.46
N SER A 404 -1.30 -13.62 -21.01
CA SER A 404 -1.79 -14.50 -19.94
C SER A 404 -1.30 -14.08 -18.56
N ASN A 405 -0.28 -13.22 -18.47
CA ASN A 405 0.39 -12.83 -17.23
C ASN A 405 0.96 -14.06 -16.50
N GLU A 406 1.49 -15.03 -17.26
CA GLU A 406 2.04 -16.30 -16.78
C GLU A 406 3.44 -16.57 -17.34
N ILE A 407 4.26 -17.27 -16.54
CA ILE A 407 5.54 -17.80 -16.99
C ILE A 407 5.30 -19.12 -17.72
N GLN A 408 5.78 -19.20 -18.96
CA GLN A 408 5.76 -20.41 -19.76
C GLN A 408 7.13 -21.07 -19.75
N ILE A 409 7.18 -22.36 -19.41
CA ILE A 409 8.40 -23.17 -19.43
C ILE A 409 8.23 -24.23 -20.51
N ARG A 410 9.12 -24.25 -21.49
CA ARG A 410 9.09 -25.16 -22.62
C ARG A 410 10.37 -25.98 -22.66
N LYS A 411 10.24 -27.30 -22.68
CA LYS A 411 11.39 -28.18 -22.87
C LYS A 411 11.82 -28.14 -24.33
N TYR A 412 13.06 -27.78 -24.57
CA TYR A 412 13.68 -27.91 -25.89
C TYR A 412 13.75 -29.39 -26.25
N ASN A 413 13.03 -29.76 -27.32
CA ASN A 413 13.12 -31.06 -27.94
C ASN A 413 13.83 -30.87 -29.27
N GLU A 414 14.98 -31.51 -29.46
CA GLU A 414 15.55 -31.66 -30.80
C GLU A 414 14.53 -32.44 -31.65
N ILE A 415 14.08 -31.83 -32.75
CA ILE A 415 13.22 -32.49 -33.75
C ILE A 415 14.09 -33.31 -34.69
#